data_AF-A0A6J4E9Z1-F1
#
_entry.id   AF-A0A6J4E9Z1-F1
#
_cell.length_a   1.000
_cell.length_b   1.000
_cell.length_c   1.000
_cell.angle_alpha   90.00
_cell.angle_beta   90.00
_cell.angle_gamma   90.00
#
_symmetry.space_group_name_H-M   'P 1'
#
loop_
_entity.id
_entity.type
_entity.pdbx_description
1 polymer ?
#
loop_
_entity_poly.entity_id
_entity_poly.type
_entity_poly.pdbx_seq_one_letter_code
_entity_poly.pdbx_strand_id
1 'polypeptide(L)'
;MSPTPPPRHVLALVLCTALPFAQAQATRFDGYEAFYRSLGDNTFEGPGSPLHLACTEAQQCLWVNAMAAAVKRYDSELWSVPGELPDATPAGMPEIAFDGQRLDIGERHWLLGEAVELAPAQWRVGASMDPEELYGITAWRRGEAYCLELPAKGNGRADRYTQVLLVHDRALYDLPPLFASCAAIRQAPAGSFLYPRNAYLEETIDNEPIGLRVDYLQPGSKTPAEHHRLQFPDPQNPFLFEVR
;
A
#
# COMPACT_ATOMS: atom_id res chain seq x y z
N MET A 1 -31.12 85.06 -19.01
CA MET A 1 -31.01 84.18 -17.83
C MET A 1 -31.36 82.77 -18.28
N SER A 2 -30.35 81.93 -18.47
CA SER A 2 -30.49 80.55 -18.95
C SER A 2 -30.62 79.59 -17.77
N PRO A 3 -31.53 78.59 -17.79
CA PRO A 3 -31.62 77.60 -16.73
C PRO A 3 -30.62 76.45 -16.93
N THR A 4 -29.90 76.12 -15.87
CA THR A 4 -28.99 74.98 -15.70
C THR A 4 -29.77 73.66 -15.57
N PRO A 5 -29.30 72.52 -16.12
CA PRO A 5 -29.94 71.22 -15.91
C PRO A 5 -29.46 70.55 -14.61
N PRO A 6 -30.27 69.68 -13.97
CA PRO A 6 -29.90 68.99 -12.74
C PRO A 6 -29.01 67.75 -12.98
N PRO A 7 -28.24 67.30 -11.97
CA PRO A 7 -27.31 66.18 -12.08
C PRO A 7 -28.02 64.82 -12.05
N ARG A 8 -27.50 63.89 -12.86
CA ARG A 8 -27.93 62.48 -12.91
C ARG A 8 -27.28 61.69 -11.76
N HIS A 9 -28.09 61.21 -10.82
CA HIS A 9 -27.65 60.22 -9.83
C HIS A 9 -27.64 58.83 -10.47
N VAL A 10 -26.45 58.24 -10.60
CA VAL A 10 -26.26 56.83 -10.95
C VAL A 10 -26.38 56.02 -9.65
N LEU A 11 -27.52 55.34 -9.47
CA LEU A 11 -27.74 54.41 -8.37
C LEU A 11 -27.11 53.06 -8.76
N ALA A 12 -25.93 52.74 -8.23
CA ALA A 12 -25.32 51.43 -8.37
C ALA A 12 -25.94 50.48 -7.33
N LEU A 13 -26.86 49.61 -7.77
CA LEU A 13 -27.36 48.49 -6.97
C LEU A 13 -26.26 47.41 -6.91
N VAL A 14 -25.58 47.29 -5.77
CA VAL A 14 -24.70 46.15 -5.50
C VAL A 14 -25.58 45.00 -5.02
N LEU A 15 -25.89 44.04 -5.91
CA LEU A 15 -26.43 42.75 -5.52
C LEU A 15 -25.30 41.93 -4.88
N CYS A 16 -25.26 41.89 -3.55
CA CYS A 16 -24.50 40.86 -2.82
C CYS A 16 -25.22 39.51 -2.99
N THR A 17 -24.83 38.73 -4.00
CA THR A 17 -25.20 37.32 -4.09
C THR A 17 -24.41 36.55 -3.04
N ALA A 18 -25.07 36.15 -1.95
CA ALA A 18 -24.52 35.18 -1.01
C ALA A 18 -24.40 33.82 -1.72
N LEU A 19 -23.16 33.42 -2.04
CA LEU A 19 -22.88 32.07 -2.51
C LEU A 19 -23.08 31.10 -1.34
N PRO A 20 -23.86 30.01 -1.49
CA PRO A 20 -23.92 28.97 -0.48
C PRO A 20 -22.55 28.30 -0.42
N PHE A 21 -21.93 28.32 0.76
CA PHE A 21 -20.81 27.42 1.05
C PHE A 21 -21.37 25.99 1.01
N ALA A 22 -21.23 25.32 -0.12
CA ALA A 22 -21.37 23.87 -0.17
C ALA A 22 -20.27 23.30 0.73
N GLN A 23 -20.63 22.82 1.92
CA GLN A 23 -19.73 21.97 2.69
C GLN A 23 -19.54 20.72 1.84
N ALA A 24 -18.36 20.56 1.25
CA ALA A 24 -17.99 19.31 0.61
C ALA A 24 -18.18 18.20 1.65
N GLN A 25 -19.03 17.22 1.33
CA GLN A 25 -19.20 16.04 2.18
C GLN A 25 -17.85 15.34 2.26
N ALA A 26 -17.39 15.05 3.49
CA ALA A 26 -16.18 14.26 3.69
C ALA A 26 -16.33 12.96 2.89
N THR A 27 -15.35 12.66 2.04
CA THR A 27 -15.39 11.42 1.25
C THR A 27 -14.98 10.27 2.15
N ARG A 28 -15.87 9.29 2.27
CA ARG A 28 -15.66 8.08 3.08
C ARG A 28 -15.12 6.95 2.24
N PHE A 29 -14.16 6.22 2.79
CA PHE A 29 -13.52 5.07 2.17
C PHE A 29 -13.69 3.83 3.05
N ASP A 30 -14.10 2.73 2.42
CA ASP A 30 -14.19 1.41 3.03
C ASP A 30 -12.84 0.70 2.81
N GLY A 31 -11.88 0.95 3.71
CA GLY A 31 -10.52 0.43 3.61
C GLY A 31 -9.49 1.43 3.08
N TYR A 32 -8.22 1.17 3.40
CA TYR A 32 -7.10 2.02 2.99
C TYR A 32 -6.76 1.84 1.51
N GLU A 33 -7.00 0.66 0.90
CA GLU A 33 -6.74 0.48 -0.53
C GLU A 33 -7.67 1.35 -1.38
N ALA A 34 -8.93 1.52 -0.96
CA ALA A 34 -9.88 2.39 -1.65
C ALA A 34 -9.43 3.86 -1.61
N PHE A 35 -8.94 4.33 -0.45
CA PHE A 35 -8.32 5.64 -0.33
C PHE A 35 -7.10 5.77 -1.27
N TYR A 36 -6.15 4.83 -1.23
CA TYR A 36 -4.95 4.91 -2.06
C TYR A 36 -5.24 4.91 -3.56
N ARG A 37 -6.19 4.10 -4.01
CA ARG A 37 -6.62 4.08 -5.43
C ARG A 37 -7.26 5.40 -5.85
N SER A 38 -7.92 6.11 -4.93
CA SER A 38 -8.54 7.40 -5.24
C SER A 38 -7.54 8.52 -5.54
N LEU A 39 -6.28 8.37 -5.10
CA LEU A 39 -5.23 9.37 -5.33
C LEU A 39 -4.71 9.38 -6.77
N GLY A 40 -4.94 8.31 -7.54
CA GLY A 40 -4.45 8.17 -8.90
C GLY A 40 -2.93 7.96 -8.99
N ASP A 41 -2.44 7.81 -10.22
CA ASP A 41 -1.02 7.54 -10.52
C ASP A 41 -0.42 6.35 -9.75
N ASN A 42 -1.27 5.39 -9.38
CA ASN A 42 -0.84 4.17 -8.70
C ASN A 42 0.06 3.35 -9.64
N THR A 43 1.17 2.84 -9.11
CA THR A 43 2.07 1.97 -9.86
C THR A 43 1.39 0.65 -10.14
N PHE A 44 0.75 0.03 -9.15
CA PHE A 44 0.08 -1.26 -9.31
C PHE A 44 -1.43 -1.10 -9.36
N GLU A 45 -2.05 -1.76 -10.34
CA GLU A 45 -3.48 -1.72 -10.59
C GLU A 45 -4.08 -3.13 -10.49
N GLY A 46 -5.40 -3.20 -10.26
CA GLY A 46 -6.14 -4.45 -10.17
C GLY A 46 -5.94 -5.21 -8.84
N PRO A 47 -6.50 -6.44 -8.76
CA PRO A 47 -6.54 -7.21 -7.52
C PRO A 47 -5.25 -7.96 -7.20
N GLY A 48 -4.27 -7.99 -8.11
CA GLY A 48 -3.07 -8.81 -7.97
C GLY A 48 -3.32 -10.29 -8.27
N SER A 49 -2.30 -11.12 -8.07
CA SER A 49 -2.34 -12.57 -8.24
C SER A 49 -1.97 -13.25 -6.92
N PRO A 50 -2.82 -14.13 -6.36
CA PRO A 50 -2.48 -14.83 -5.13
C PRO A 50 -1.31 -15.79 -5.36
N LEU A 51 -0.50 -15.99 -4.33
CA LEU A 51 0.44 -17.10 -4.22
C LEU A 51 -0.17 -18.20 -3.35
N HIS A 52 0.40 -19.40 -3.45
CA HIS A 52 0.01 -20.60 -2.75
C HIS A 52 1.14 -21.08 -1.85
N LEU A 53 0.81 -21.48 -0.63
CA LEU A 53 1.76 -22.08 0.30
C LEU A 53 2.04 -23.53 -0.11
N ALA A 54 3.30 -23.83 -0.43
CA ALA A 54 3.79 -25.17 -0.73
C ALA A 54 4.80 -25.58 0.34
N CYS A 55 4.66 -26.79 0.88
CA CYS A 55 5.55 -27.30 1.93
C CYS A 55 6.17 -28.64 1.53
N THR A 56 7.39 -28.89 1.98
CA THR A 56 8.01 -30.21 1.86
C THR A 56 7.61 -31.12 3.02
N GLU A 57 7.84 -32.43 2.90
CA GLU A 57 7.69 -33.39 4.00
C GLU A 57 8.54 -33.03 5.22
N ALA A 58 9.68 -32.36 4.98
CA ALA A 58 10.56 -31.83 6.01
C ALA A 58 10.06 -30.51 6.63
N GLN A 59 8.82 -30.09 6.35
CA GLN A 59 8.20 -28.85 6.83
C GLN A 59 8.95 -27.59 6.40
N GLN A 60 9.57 -27.60 5.21
CA GLN A 60 10.09 -26.38 4.60
C GLN A 60 9.02 -25.79 3.69
N CYS A 61 8.46 -24.65 4.06
CA CYS A 61 7.40 -24.01 3.32
C CYS A 61 7.90 -22.81 2.51
N LEU A 62 7.25 -22.54 1.37
CA LEU A 62 7.39 -21.29 0.63
C LEU A 62 6.08 -20.94 -0.09
N TRP A 63 5.94 -19.67 -0.44
CA TRP A 63 4.84 -19.17 -1.24
C TRP A 63 5.22 -19.13 -2.72
N VAL A 64 4.39 -19.70 -3.59
CA VAL A 64 4.64 -19.80 -5.04
C VAL A 64 3.42 -19.47 -5.89
N ASN A 65 3.62 -19.04 -7.14
CA ASN A 65 2.52 -18.89 -8.09
C ASN A 65 2.36 -20.08 -9.06
N ALA A 66 3.28 -21.04 -9.05
CA ALA A 66 3.21 -22.25 -9.86
C ALA A 66 4.09 -23.36 -9.29
N MET A 67 3.77 -24.61 -9.61
CA MET A 67 4.58 -25.78 -9.27
C MET A 67 6.01 -25.66 -9.79
N ALA A 68 6.20 -25.12 -11.00
CA ALA A 68 7.53 -24.89 -11.59
C ALA A 68 8.45 -24.05 -10.68
N ALA A 69 7.91 -23.04 -10.00
CA ALA A 69 8.67 -22.21 -9.06
C ALA A 69 9.05 -22.99 -7.79
N ALA A 70 8.16 -23.85 -7.29
CA ALA A 70 8.44 -24.70 -6.14
C ALA A 70 9.57 -25.69 -6.43
N VAL A 71 9.48 -26.45 -7.53
CA VAL A 71 10.48 -27.49 -7.86
C VAL A 71 11.87 -26.93 -8.18
N LYS A 72 11.98 -25.65 -8.56
CA LYS A 72 13.28 -24.96 -8.66
C LYS A 72 13.90 -24.69 -7.29
N ARG A 73 13.08 -24.52 -6.24
CA ARG A 73 13.53 -24.21 -4.88
C ARG A 73 13.96 -25.47 -4.12
N TYR A 74 13.13 -26.51 -4.12
CA TYR A 74 13.39 -27.80 -3.47
C TYR A 74 12.99 -28.97 -4.37
N ASP A 75 13.54 -30.15 -4.08
CA ASP A 75 13.29 -31.37 -4.87
C ASP A 75 11.80 -31.71 -4.98
N SER A 76 11.35 -31.97 -6.20
CA SER A 76 9.96 -32.31 -6.55
C SER A 76 9.40 -33.52 -5.80
N GLU A 77 10.24 -34.47 -5.39
CA GLU A 77 9.81 -35.69 -4.71
C GLU A 77 9.41 -35.43 -3.24
N LEU A 78 9.74 -34.26 -2.70
CA LEU A 78 9.56 -33.94 -1.28
C LEU A 78 8.32 -33.10 -0.99
N TRP A 79 7.51 -32.72 -1.98
CA TRP A 79 6.39 -31.78 -1.75
C TRP A 79 5.13 -32.48 -1.23
N SER A 80 4.57 -31.92 -0.17
CA SER A 80 3.22 -32.21 0.31
C SER A 80 2.45 -30.89 0.37
N VAL A 81 1.50 -30.71 -0.56
CA VAL A 81 0.76 -29.45 -0.67
C VAL A 81 -0.64 -29.60 -0.04
N PRO A 82 -1.14 -28.60 0.71
CA PRO A 82 -2.57 -28.47 0.94
C PRO A 82 -3.26 -27.97 -0.35
N GLY A 83 -3.67 -28.90 -1.23
CA GLY A 83 -4.36 -28.60 -2.50
C GLY A 83 -3.48 -28.64 -3.75
N GLU A 84 -4.08 -28.59 -4.94
CA GLU A 84 -3.32 -28.62 -6.21
C GLU A 84 -2.70 -27.24 -6.49
N LEU A 85 -1.37 -27.16 -6.59
CA LEU A 85 -0.68 -25.97 -7.11
C LEU A 85 -0.95 -25.84 -8.62
N PRO A 86 -1.09 -24.62 -9.16
CA PRO A 86 -1.14 -24.42 -10.59
C PRO A 86 0.13 -24.96 -11.27
N ASP A 87 0.00 -25.73 -12.35
CA ASP A 87 1.16 -26.23 -13.11
C ASP A 87 1.93 -25.11 -13.80
N ALA A 88 1.21 -24.09 -14.28
CA ALA A 88 1.75 -22.96 -15.03
C ALA A 88 1.58 -21.64 -14.29
N THR A 89 2.49 -20.70 -14.52
CA THR A 89 2.38 -19.35 -13.95
C THR A 89 1.20 -18.60 -14.55
N PRO A 90 0.58 -17.67 -13.79
CA PRO A 90 -0.44 -16.78 -14.33
C PRO A 90 0.07 -16.02 -15.56
N ALA A 91 -0.82 -15.80 -16.54
CA ALA A 91 -0.45 -15.11 -17.77
C ALA A 91 0.18 -13.73 -17.47
N GLY A 92 1.36 -13.48 -18.03
CA GLY A 92 2.08 -12.22 -17.79
C GLY A 92 2.76 -12.12 -16.43
N MET A 93 2.88 -13.21 -15.65
CA MET A 93 3.69 -13.27 -14.44
C MET A 93 4.88 -14.24 -14.65
N PRO A 94 6.10 -13.87 -14.23
CA PRO A 94 7.19 -14.83 -14.11
C PRO A 94 6.89 -15.80 -12.95
N GLU A 95 7.70 -16.85 -12.82
CA GLU A 95 7.72 -17.67 -11.62
C GLU A 95 8.08 -16.80 -10.41
N ILE A 96 7.36 -16.98 -9.30
CA ILE A 96 7.60 -16.28 -8.04
C ILE A 96 7.69 -17.32 -6.93
N ALA A 97 8.71 -17.20 -6.09
CA ALA A 97 8.90 -18.02 -4.90
C ALA A 97 9.37 -17.17 -3.72
N PHE A 98 8.77 -17.34 -2.54
CA PHE A 98 9.18 -16.65 -1.32
C PHE A 98 9.16 -17.58 -0.11
N ASP A 99 10.33 -17.82 0.49
CA ASP A 99 10.50 -18.75 1.62
C ASP A 99 10.72 -18.04 2.96
N GLY A 100 10.37 -16.76 3.04
CA GLY A 100 10.54 -15.97 4.26
C GLY A 100 11.94 -15.36 4.44
N GLN A 101 12.94 -15.83 3.70
CA GLN A 101 14.31 -15.28 3.72
C GLN A 101 14.75 -14.77 2.34
N ARG A 102 14.23 -15.38 1.27
CA ARG A 102 14.58 -15.09 -0.10
C ARG A 102 13.33 -14.95 -0.95
N LEU A 103 13.31 -13.91 -1.77
CA LEU A 103 12.34 -13.72 -2.84
C LEU A 103 13.02 -14.04 -4.17
N ASP A 104 12.44 -14.95 -4.94
CA ASP A 104 12.82 -15.26 -6.31
C ASP A 104 11.72 -14.79 -7.27
N ILE A 105 12.10 -14.09 -8.33
CA ILE A 105 11.21 -13.65 -9.42
C ILE A 105 11.91 -13.95 -10.75
N GLY A 106 11.43 -14.98 -11.46
CA GLY A 106 12.13 -15.55 -12.59
C GLY A 106 13.53 -16.01 -12.19
N GLU A 107 14.55 -15.52 -12.90
CA GLU A 107 15.96 -15.85 -12.64
C GLU A 107 16.64 -14.94 -11.60
N ARG A 108 15.90 -13.98 -11.04
CA ARG A 108 16.43 -12.98 -10.11
C ARG A 108 16.05 -13.34 -8.68
N HIS A 109 16.95 -13.07 -7.74
CA HIS A 109 16.74 -13.34 -6.32
C HIS A 109 17.17 -12.15 -5.47
N TRP A 110 16.52 -12.02 -4.31
CA TRP A 110 16.82 -11.03 -3.28
C TRP A 110 16.71 -11.66 -1.91
N LEU A 111 17.64 -11.34 -1.02
CA LEU A 111 17.56 -11.71 0.39
C LEU A 111 16.78 -10.65 1.15
N LEU A 112 15.85 -11.08 2.00
CA LEU A 112 15.06 -10.18 2.83
C LEU A 112 15.95 -9.37 3.77
N GLY A 113 16.98 -10.00 4.35
CA GLY A 113 17.98 -9.31 5.18
C GLY A 113 18.84 -8.26 4.46
N GLU A 114 18.77 -8.18 3.13
CA GLU A 114 19.45 -7.17 2.31
C GLU A 114 18.47 -6.13 1.72
N ALA A 115 17.19 -6.21 2.08
CA ALA A 115 16.19 -5.25 1.64
C ALA A 115 16.52 -3.83 2.13
N VAL A 116 16.22 -2.84 1.29
CA VAL A 116 16.29 -1.43 1.67
C VAL A 116 15.09 -1.13 2.57
N GLU A 117 15.37 -1.03 3.86
CA GLU A 117 14.40 -0.68 4.89
C GLU A 117 13.91 0.76 4.75
N LEU A 118 12.65 0.93 4.33
CA LEU A 118 11.95 2.22 4.33
C LEU A 118 11.12 2.42 5.59
N ALA A 119 10.90 1.35 6.36
CA ALA A 119 10.20 1.36 7.63
C ALA A 119 10.98 2.16 8.72
N PRO A 120 10.27 2.91 9.58
CA PRO A 120 10.86 3.46 10.80
C PRO A 120 11.48 2.36 11.67
N ALA A 121 12.52 2.69 12.45
CA ALA A 121 13.28 1.72 13.24
C ALA A 121 12.41 0.86 14.18
N GLN A 122 11.32 1.43 14.71
CA GLN A 122 10.39 0.71 15.58
C GLN A 122 9.57 -0.39 14.89
N TRP A 123 9.54 -0.40 13.55
CA TRP A 123 8.74 -1.33 12.73
C TRP A 123 9.62 -2.20 11.85
N ARG A 124 10.94 -2.21 12.07
CA ARG A 124 11.85 -3.09 11.35
C ARG A 124 11.41 -4.54 11.55
N VAL A 125 11.09 -5.20 10.45
CA VAL A 125 10.86 -6.62 10.44
C VAL A 125 12.23 -7.32 10.44
N GLY A 126 12.29 -8.51 11.03
CA GLY A 126 13.54 -9.26 11.10
C GLY A 126 14.06 -9.62 9.71
N ALA A 127 15.33 -10.04 9.62
CA ALA A 127 15.95 -10.50 8.38
C ALA A 127 15.32 -11.78 7.78
N SER A 128 14.29 -12.32 8.44
CA SER A 128 13.57 -13.52 8.08
C SER A 128 12.14 -13.44 8.60
N MET A 129 11.23 -14.12 7.89
CA MET A 129 9.85 -14.34 8.25
C MET A 129 9.56 -15.84 8.18
N ASP A 130 8.67 -16.34 9.03
CA ASP A 130 8.17 -17.70 8.87
C ASP A 130 7.05 -17.69 7.81
N PRO A 131 7.19 -18.41 6.68
CA PRO A 131 6.15 -18.48 5.65
C PRO A 131 4.81 -18.96 6.17
N GLU A 132 4.79 -19.80 7.20
CA GLU A 132 3.57 -20.32 7.79
C GLU A 132 2.84 -19.30 8.66
N GLU A 133 3.51 -18.25 9.12
CA GLU A 133 2.90 -17.15 9.88
C GLU A 133 2.18 -16.14 8.96
N LEU A 134 2.13 -16.39 7.65
CA LEU A 134 1.39 -15.58 6.69
C LEU A 134 0.00 -16.15 6.41
N TYR A 135 -1.00 -15.26 6.35
CA TYR A 135 -2.35 -15.63 5.97
C TYR A 135 -2.46 -15.89 4.46
N GLY A 136 -1.70 -15.15 3.67
CA GLY A 136 -1.66 -15.20 2.22
C GLY A 136 -0.55 -14.31 1.70
N ILE A 137 -0.20 -14.47 0.42
CA ILE A 137 0.58 -13.47 -0.30
C ILE A 137 -0.16 -13.13 -1.59
N THR A 138 -0.27 -11.85 -1.89
CA THR A 138 -0.73 -11.38 -3.20
C THR A 138 0.40 -10.64 -3.89
N ALA A 139 0.61 -10.92 -5.17
CA ALA A 139 1.65 -10.31 -5.98
C ALA A 139 1.05 -9.43 -7.09
N TRP A 140 1.63 -8.25 -7.28
CA TRP A 140 1.31 -7.33 -8.36
C TRP A 140 2.54 -7.13 -9.25
N ARG A 141 2.30 -6.80 -10.51
CA ARG A 141 3.33 -6.51 -11.49
C ARG A 141 2.97 -5.29 -12.33
N ARG A 142 3.97 -4.45 -12.61
CA ARG A 142 3.94 -3.48 -13.71
C ARG A 142 5.30 -3.39 -14.36
N GLY A 143 5.41 -3.88 -15.60
CA GLY A 143 6.70 -4.00 -16.28
C GLY A 143 7.65 -4.88 -15.46
N GLU A 144 8.78 -4.32 -15.04
CA GLU A 144 9.79 -5.00 -14.21
C GLU A 144 9.66 -4.71 -12.71
N ALA A 145 8.68 -3.90 -12.31
CA ALA A 145 8.36 -3.68 -10.91
C ALA A 145 7.39 -4.75 -10.40
N TYR A 146 7.64 -5.25 -9.20
CA TYR A 146 6.81 -6.24 -8.52
C TYR A 146 6.53 -5.78 -7.10
N CYS A 147 5.32 -6.03 -6.62
CA CYS A 147 4.98 -5.74 -5.24
C CYS A 147 4.26 -6.93 -4.63
N LEU A 148 4.62 -7.28 -3.40
CA LEU A 148 4.00 -8.36 -2.65
C LEU A 148 3.38 -7.77 -1.38
N GLU A 149 2.13 -8.13 -1.11
CA GLU A 149 1.49 -7.92 0.20
C GLU A 149 1.51 -9.24 0.97
N LEU A 150 2.05 -9.20 2.19
CA LEU A 150 2.28 -10.36 3.05
C LEU A 150 1.56 -10.13 4.39
N PRO A 151 0.21 -10.24 4.44
CA PRO A 151 -0.53 -10.16 5.68
C PRO A 151 -0.16 -11.32 6.61
N ALA A 152 0.30 -10.99 7.82
CA ALA A 152 0.57 -11.97 8.86
C ALA A 152 -0.73 -12.53 9.45
N LYS A 153 -0.68 -13.78 9.94
CA LYS A 153 -1.74 -14.36 10.76
C LYS A 153 -1.81 -13.57 12.06
N GLY A 154 -2.94 -12.92 12.30
CA GLY A 154 -3.13 -12.07 13.46
C GLY A 154 -4.61 -11.81 13.71
N ASN A 155 -4.90 -11.12 14.81
CA ASN A 155 -6.25 -10.64 15.10
C ASN A 155 -6.25 -9.13 15.38
N GLY A 156 -7.38 -8.49 15.07
CA GLY A 156 -7.70 -7.15 15.52
C GLY A 156 -6.72 -6.07 15.05
N ARG A 157 -5.75 -5.71 15.90
CA ARG A 157 -4.80 -4.64 15.60
C ARG A 157 -3.68 -5.07 14.65
N ALA A 158 -3.41 -6.37 14.54
CA ALA A 158 -2.35 -6.92 13.68
C ALA A 158 -2.67 -6.71 12.19
N ASP A 159 -3.94 -6.76 11.79
CA ASP A 159 -4.39 -6.59 10.40
C ASP A 159 -4.11 -5.18 9.83
N ARG A 160 -3.71 -4.24 10.70
CA ARG A 160 -3.26 -2.90 10.32
C ARG A 160 -1.80 -2.89 9.89
N TYR A 161 -1.05 -3.97 10.10
CA TYR A 161 0.38 -4.07 9.84
C TYR A 161 0.63 -5.16 8.82
N THR A 162 0.61 -4.78 7.55
CA THR A 162 0.88 -5.68 6.43
C THR A 162 2.30 -5.46 5.98
N GLN A 163 3.10 -6.53 5.93
CA GLN A 163 4.42 -6.44 5.34
C GLN A 163 4.25 -6.26 3.82
N VAL A 164 4.92 -5.24 3.26
CA VAL A 164 4.88 -4.99 1.81
C VAL A 164 6.29 -4.94 1.28
N LEU A 165 6.57 -5.83 0.33
CA LEU A 165 7.85 -5.89 -0.36
C LEU A 165 7.70 -5.32 -1.77
N LEU A 166 8.60 -4.43 -2.16
CA LEU A 166 8.64 -3.84 -3.49
C LEU A 166 9.97 -4.17 -4.15
N VAL A 167 9.91 -4.84 -5.29
CA VAL A 167 11.02 -4.89 -6.24
C VAL A 167 10.86 -3.75 -7.22
N HIS A 168 11.80 -2.83 -7.20
CA HIS A 168 11.89 -1.74 -8.18
C HIS A 168 13.33 -1.65 -8.69
N ASP A 169 13.48 -1.61 -10.02
CA ASP A 169 14.75 -1.76 -10.71
C ASP A 169 15.51 -3.04 -10.31
N ARG A 170 16.52 -2.91 -9.45
CA ARG A 170 17.36 -4.00 -8.94
C ARG A 170 17.33 -4.18 -7.43
N ALA A 171 16.63 -3.31 -6.71
CA ALA A 171 16.55 -3.38 -5.26
C ALA A 171 15.24 -4.01 -4.80
N LEU A 172 15.32 -4.68 -3.65
CA LEU A 172 14.18 -5.04 -2.82
C LEU A 172 14.02 -3.95 -1.76
N TYR A 173 12.81 -3.46 -1.59
CA TYR A 173 12.44 -2.48 -0.56
C TYR A 173 11.43 -3.10 0.40
N ASP A 174 11.63 -2.84 1.67
CA ASP A 174 10.69 -3.14 2.74
C ASP A 174 9.95 -1.85 3.11
N LEU A 175 8.62 -1.81 2.90
CA LEU A 175 7.81 -0.62 3.13
C LEU A 175 7.29 -0.53 4.58
N PRO A 176 7.06 0.69 5.12
CA PRO A 176 6.46 0.85 6.44
C PRO A 176 5.11 0.11 6.57
N PRO A 177 4.93 -0.83 7.52
CA PRO A 177 3.81 -1.77 7.50
C PRO A 177 2.42 -1.20 7.85
N LEU A 178 2.34 -0.07 8.57
CA LEU A 178 1.06 0.46 9.04
C LEU A 178 0.16 0.87 7.85
N PHE A 179 -0.92 0.14 7.63
CA PHE A 179 -1.84 0.25 6.49
C PHE A 179 -1.10 0.31 5.16
N ALA A 180 -0.03 -0.49 5.04
CA ALA A 180 0.72 -0.63 3.81
C ALA A 180 -0.09 -1.38 2.76
N SER A 181 0.11 -1.02 1.49
CA SER A 181 -0.49 -1.74 0.36
C SER A 181 0.32 -1.49 -0.91
N CYS A 182 0.33 -2.47 -1.81
CA CYS A 182 0.79 -2.31 -3.17
C CYS A 182 -0.03 -1.25 -3.93
N ALA A 183 -1.32 -1.11 -3.62
CA ALA A 183 -2.15 -0.03 -4.15
C ALA A 183 -1.66 1.36 -3.71
N ALA A 184 -0.93 1.45 -2.61
CA ALA A 184 -0.42 2.72 -2.10
C ALA A 184 0.81 3.23 -2.85
N ILE A 185 1.52 2.39 -3.60
CA ILE A 185 2.74 2.79 -4.32
C ILE A 185 2.34 3.60 -5.55
N ARG A 186 2.94 4.79 -5.70
CA ARG A 186 2.63 5.70 -6.80
C ARG A 186 3.86 5.99 -7.65
N GLN A 187 3.63 6.38 -8.89
CA GLN A 187 4.68 6.80 -9.80
C GLN A 187 5.34 8.09 -9.30
N ALA A 188 6.65 8.20 -9.45
CA ALA A 188 7.38 9.44 -9.23
C ALA A 188 8.15 9.85 -10.50
N PRO A 189 8.55 11.12 -10.63
CA PRO A 189 9.43 11.56 -11.70
C PRO A 189 10.74 10.75 -11.75
N ALA A 190 11.39 10.80 -12.92
CA ALA A 190 12.69 10.15 -13.17
C ALA A 190 12.71 8.63 -12.95
N GLY A 191 11.56 7.96 -13.07
CA GLY A 191 11.48 6.51 -12.92
C GLY A 191 11.67 6.03 -11.49
N SER A 192 11.40 6.87 -10.49
CA SER A 192 11.35 6.48 -9.08
C SER A 192 9.90 6.17 -8.67
N PHE A 193 9.67 5.95 -7.38
CA PHE A 193 8.35 5.71 -6.81
C PHE A 193 8.13 6.53 -5.54
N LEU A 194 6.85 6.77 -5.23
CA LEU A 194 6.41 7.29 -3.94
C LEU A 194 5.79 6.15 -3.13
N TYR A 195 6.06 6.14 -1.83
CA TYR A 195 5.47 5.21 -0.87
C TYR A 195 4.89 5.97 0.33
N PRO A 196 3.79 5.49 0.94
CA PRO A 196 3.25 6.13 2.12
C PRO A 196 4.10 5.80 3.35
N ARG A 197 4.29 6.80 4.21
CA ARG A 197 4.69 6.60 5.60
C ARG A 197 3.54 7.05 6.49
N ASN A 198 2.81 6.08 7.01
CA ASN A 198 1.66 6.35 7.86
C ASN A 198 2.09 6.56 9.31
N ALA A 199 1.41 7.47 9.99
CA ALA A 199 1.51 7.65 11.42
C ALA A 199 0.12 7.95 11.99
N TYR A 200 -0.20 7.41 13.15
CA TYR A 200 -1.43 7.78 13.83
C TYR A 200 -1.43 9.27 14.19
N LEU A 201 -2.60 9.89 14.08
CA LEU A 201 -2.87 11.18 14.69
C LEU A 201 -3.30 10.93 16.13
N GLU A 202 -2.56 11.47 17.11
CA GLU A 202 -2.98 11.41 18.51
C GLU A 202 -4.03 12.49 18.81
N GLU A 203 -5.07 12.10 19.55
CA GLU A 203 -5.39 12.53 20.93
C GLU A 203 -6.90 12.36 21.20
N THR A 204 -7.27 11.19 21.74
CA THR A 204 -8.42 11.08 22.65
C THR A 204 -7.88 10.89 24.07
N ILE A 205 -8.70 11.15 25.09
CA ILE A 205 -8.34 10.94 26.51
C ILE A 205 -7.87 9.49 26.80
N ASP A 206 -8.25 8.55 25.93
CA ASP A 206 -8.01 7.12 26.10
C ASP A 206 -6.87 6.54 25.21
N ASN A 207 -6.06 7.40 24.56
CA ASN A 207 -4.99 7.00 23.63
C ASN A 207 -5.44 6.20 22.40
N GLU A 208 -6.72 6.25 22.02
CA GLU A 208 -7.17 5.68 20.76
C GLU A 208 -6.85 6.65 19.61
N PRO A 209 -6.27 6.15 18.51
CA PRO A 209 -5.94 7.00 17.37
C PRO A 209 -7.22 7.56 16.74
N ILE A 210 -7.20 8.84 16.41
CA ILE A 210 -8.36 9.53 15.81
C ILE A 210 -8.29 9.57 14.28
N GLY A 211 -7.21 9.05 13.71
CA GLY A 211 -6.94 9.10 12.28
C GLY A 211 -5.50 8.79 11.93
N LEU A 212 -5.14 9.10 10.68
CA LEU A 212 -3.79 8.91 10.13
C LEU A 212 -3.28 10.19 9.47
N ARG A 213 -1.99 10.45 9.67
CA ARG A 213 -1.18 11.22 8.74
C ARG A 213 -0.58 10.25 7.73
N VAL A 214 -0.76 10.51 6.45
CA VAL A 214 -0.16 9.76 5.35
C VAL A 214 0.81 10.68 4.64
N ASP A 215 2.10 10.46 4.86
CA ASP A 215 3.17 11.24 4.23
C ASP A 215 3.78 10.44 3.08
N TYR A 216 3.61 10.87 1.83
CA TYR A 216 4.19 10.22 0.66
C TYR A 216 5.65 10.64 0.48
N LEU A 217 6.56 9.68 0.61
CA LEU A 217 7.99 9.89 0.50
C LEU A 217 8.54 9.23 -0.76
N GLN A 218 9.61 9.82 -1.30
CA GLN A 218 10.48 9.16 -2.27
C GLN A 218 11.64 8.50 -1.51
N PRO A 219 12.13 7.31 -1.92
CA PRO A 219 13.29 6.68 -1.29
C PRO A 219 14.48 7.63 -1.14
N GLY A 220 15.06 7.69 0.06
CA GLY A 220 16.18 8.59 0.39
C GLY A 220 15.78 10.03 0.75
N SER A 221 14.53 10.44 0.51
CA SER A 221 14.01 11.73 0.96
C SER A 221 13.46 11.65 2.39
N LYS A 222 13.63 12.73 3.15
CA LYS A 222 12.94 12.94 4.44
C LYS A 222 11.76 13.90 4.32
N THR A 223 11.65 14.60 3.20
CA THR A 223 10.60 15.58 2.93
C THR A 223 9.52 14.90 2.10
N PRO A 224 8.27 14.86 2.59
CA PRO A 224 7.18 14.27 1.81
C PRO A 224 6.87 15.11 0.57
N ALA A 225 6.59 14.43 -0.52
CA ALA A 225 6.11 15.02 -1.77
C ALA A 225 4.64 15.40 -1.67
N GLU A 226 3.87 14.67 -0.84
CA GLU A 226 2.45 14.85 -0.64
C GLU A 226 2.05 14.42 0.77
N HIS A 227 1.01 15.05 1.30
CA HIS A 227 0.53 14.84 2.65
C HIS A 227 -0.99 14.73 2.67
N HIS A 228 -1.50 13.68 3.33
CA HIS A 228 -2.93 13.52 3.58
C HIS A 228 -3.21 13.38 5.07
N ARG A 229 -4.41 13.81 5.45
CA ARG A 229 -4.95 13.62 6.79
C ARG A 229 -6.26 12.86 6.69
N LEU A 230 -6.26 11.66 7.25
CA LEU A 230 -7.44 10.79 7.34
C LEU A 230 -7.98 10.85 8.77
N GLN A 231 -9.29 10.83 8.91
CA GLN A 231 -9.97 10.66 10.20
C GLN A 231 -10.61 9.27 10.27
N PHE A 232 -10.60 8.67 11.46
CA PHE A 232 -11.45 7.52 11.74
C PHE A 232 -12.82 8.03 12.20
N PRO A 233 -13.91 7.77 11.44
CA PRO A 233 -15.25 8.15 11.87
C PRO A 233 -15.69 7.37 13.11
N ASP A 234 -15.11 6.17 13.31
CA ASP A 234 -15.21 5.38 14.52
C ASP A 234 -13.80 4.98 14.98
N PRO A 235 -13.28 5.53 16.10
CA PRO A 235 -11.97 5.16 16.63
C PRO A 235 -11.83 3.67 16.97
N GLN A 236 -12.94 2.96 17.20
CA GLN A 236 -12.94 1.51 17.45
C GLN A 236 -12.80 0.69 16.15
N ASN A 237 -13.11 1.29 14.99
CA ASN A 237 -12.97 0.69 13.67
C ASN A 237 -12.07 1.54 12.75
N PRO A 238 -10.74 1.38 12.83
CA PRO A 238 -9.78 2.17 12.08
C PRO A 238 -9.57 1.68 10.64
N PHE A 239 -10.46 0.83 10.13
CA PHE A 239 -10.47 0.43 8.72
C PHE A 239 -11.44 1.28 7.88
N LEU A 240 -12.15 2.21 8.52
CA LEU A 240 -12.98 3.23 7.88
C LEU A 240 -12.26 4.58 7.95
N PHE A 241 -12.25 5.31 6.84
CA PHE A 241 -11.52 6.57 6.74
C PHE A 241 -12.37 7.65 6.09
N GLU A 242 -12.18 8.88 6.56
CA GLU A 242 -12.71 10.09 5.92
C GLU A 242 -11.56 11.05 5.61
N VAL A 243 -11.53 11.56 4.37
CA VAL A 243 -10.59 12.62 3.97
C VAL A 243 -11.18 13.98 4.38
N ARG A 244 -10.35 14.82 5.00
CA ARG A 244 -10.69 16.21 5.37
C ARG A 244 -9.90 17.22 4.57
#